data_AF-A0A7J4KG09-F1
#
_entry.id   AF-A0A7J4KG09-F1
#
_cell.length_a   1.000
_cell.length_b   1.000
_cell.length_c   1.000
_cell.angle_alpha   90.00
_cell.angle_beta   90.00
_cell.angle_gamma   90.00
#
_symmetry.space_group_name_H-M   'P 1'
#
loop_
_entity.id
_entity.type
_entity.pdbx_description
1 polymer ?
#
loop_
_entity_poly.entity_id
_entity_poly.type
_entity_poly.pdbx_seq_one_letter_code
_entity_poly.pdbx_strand_id
1 'polypeptide(L)'
;MYRVVTAEQLADRVFCMWIEAPHVALHAQAGQFLIVRTDEQGERIPLTISAVEGDLVRIIYMAVGKTTHQLATMRAGDMVRDVAGPLGKPSEMGRYGTCVVIGGGVGIASCPIIARAAREAGN
;
A
#
# COMPACT_ATOMS: atom_id res chain seq x y z
N MET A 1 -10.57 -3.42 13.29
CA MET A 1 -11.10 -3.96 12.02
C MET A 1 -11.28 -2.81 11.06
N TYR A 2 -10.91 -3.00 9.80
CA TYR A 2 -10.78 -1.97 8.77
C TYR A 2 -11.49 -2.44 7.50
N ARG A 3 -12.34 -1.59 6.92
CA ARG A 3 -13.19 -1.98 5.79
C ARG A 3 -12.40 -1.99 4.49
N VAL A 4 -12.55 -3.05 3.71
CA VAL A 4 -12.10 -3.09 2.31
C VAL A 4 -13.14 -2.36 1.46
N VAL A 5 -12.73 -1.25 0.85
CA VAL A 5 -13.61 -0.42 0.00
C VAL A 5 -13.67 -0.98 -1.41
N THR A 6 -12.52 -1.36 -1.97
CA THR A 6 -12.44 -2.10 -3.23
C THR A 6 -11.34 -3.15 -3.18
N ALA A 7 -11.52 -4.23 -3.95
CA ALA A 7 -10.55 -5.29 -4.15
C ALA A 7 -10.62 -5.76 -5.60
N GLU A 8 -9.51 -5.64 -6.32
CA GLU A 8 -9.45 -5.87 -7.77
C GLU A 8 -8.20 -6.68 -8.13
N GLN A 9 -8.31 -7.59 -9.08
CA GLN A 9 -7.17 -8.26 -9.68
C GLN A 9 -6.65 -7.43 -10.86
N LEU A 10 -5.42 -6.94 -10.77
CA LEU A 10 -4.80 -6.11 -11.81
C LEU A 10 -4.09 -6.94 -12.88
N ALA A 11 -3.50 -8.07 -12.50
CA ALA A 11 -2.79 -8.98 -13.38
C ALA A 11 -2.74 -10.39 -12.77
N ASP A 12 -2.08 -11.35 -13.44
CA ASP A 12 -1.86 -12.67 -12.84
C ASP A 12 -1.17 -12.52 -11.47
N ARG A 13 -1.84 -13.05 -10.44
CA ARG A 13 -1.43 -12.97 -9.02
C ARG A 13 -1.24 -11.57 -8.44
N VAL A 14 -1.53 -10.48 -9.15
CA VAL A 14 -1.35 -9.11 -8.64
C VAL A 14 -2.71 -8.48 -8.33
N PHE A 15 -2.86 -8.01 -7.10
CA PHE A 15 -4.12 -7.49 -6.57
C PHE A 15 -3.94 -6.07 -6.04
N CYS A 16 -4.98 -5.27 -6.20
CA CYS A 16 -5.12 -3.93 -5.65
C CYS A 16 -6.25 -3.92 -4.63
N MET A 17 -6.02 -3.31 -3.49
CA MET A 17 -7.03 -3.17 -2.46
C MET A 17 -6.98 -1.76 -1.86
N TRP A 18 -8.15 -1.14 -1.74
CA TRP A 18 -8.33 0.09 -0.97
C TRP A 18 -8.94 -0.25 0.38
N ILE A 19 -8.29 0.21 1.45
CA ILE A 19 -8.71 -0.05 2.83
C ILE A 19 -9.00 1.30 3.50
N GLU A 20 -10.13 1.40 4.18
CA GLU A 20 -10.45 2.54 5.04
C GLU A 20 -9.61 2.48 6.31
N ALA A 21 -8.60 3.34 6.41
CA ALA A 21 -7.69 3.42 7.56
C ALA A 21 -7.27 4.89 7.79
N PRO A 22 -8.16 5.73 8.35
CA PRO A 22 -7.96 7.18 8.45
C PRO A 22 -6.65 7.57 9.16
N HIS A 23 -6.28 6.82 10.21
CA HIS A 23 -5.06 7.08 10.98
C HIS A 23 -3.79 6.85 10.16
N VAL A 24 -3.81 5.91 9.20
CA VAL A 24 -2.71 5.68 8.27
C VAL A 24 -2.73 6.74 7.16
N ALA A 25 -3.90 6.93 6.54
CA ALA A 25 -4.09 7.83 5.42
C ALA A 25 -3.63 9.26 5.73
N LEU A 26 -4.00 9.79 6.90
CA LEU A 26 -3.69 11.16 7.31
C LEU A 26 -2.18 11.43 7.45
N HIS A 27 -1.37 10.42 7.75
CA HIS A 27 0.05 10.59 8.09
C HIS A 27 1.02 9.95 7.09
N ALA A 28 0.50 9.22 6.10
CA ALA A 28 1.34 8.43 5.20
C ALA A 28 2.16 9.33 4.26
N GLN A 29 3.44 9.02 4.15
CA GLN A 29 4.39 9.66 3.25
C GLN A 29 4.99 8.63 2.28
N ALA A 30 5.55 9.12 1.17
CA ALA A 30 6.21 8.27 0.19
C ALA A 30 7.33 7.44 0.84
N GLY A 31 7.45 6.18 0.45
CA GLY A 31 8.43 5.22 1.01
C GLY A 31 7.96 4.46 2.24
N GLN A 32 6.80 4.81 2.82
CA GLN A 32 6.26 4.11 3.97
C GLN A 32 5.41 2.88 3.60
N PHE A 33 5.19 2.04 4.60
CA PHE A 33 4.40 0.81 4.49
C PHE A 33 3.45 0.67 5.68
N LEU A 34 2.55 -0.30 5.61
CA LEU A 34 1.69 -0.70 6.71
C LEU A 34 1.83 -2.20 6.98
N ILE A 35 1.44 -2.64 8.16
CA ILE A 35 1.35 -4.06 8.54
C ILE A 35 -0.12 -4.45 8.57
N VAL A 36 -0.47 -5.51 7.86
CA VAL A 36 -1.82 -6.10 7.89
C VAL A 36 -1.83 -7.45 8.59
N ARG A 37 -2.97 -7.76 9.23
CA ARG A 37 -3.34 -9.11 9.66
C ARG A 37 -4.81 -9.36 9.31
N THR A 38 -5.08 -10.47 8.62
CA THR A 38 -6.41 -10.81 8.08
C THR A 38 -7.36 -11.36 9.15
N ASP A 39 -6.88 -12.20 10.06
CA ASP A 39 -7.69 -12.82 11.12
C ASP A 39 -6.90 -13.00 12.43
N GLU A 40 -7.49 -13.67 13.43
CA GLU A 40 -6.89 -13.82 14.76
C GLU A 40 -5.60 -14.65 14.76
N GLN A 41 -5.56 -15.68 13.93
CA GLN A 41 -4.44 -16.63 13.81
C GLN A 41 -3.50 -16.27 12.66
N GLY A 42 -3.88 -15.30 11.83
CA GLY A 42 -3.09 -14.79 10.72
C GLY A 42 -1.76 -14.19 11.15
N GLU A 43 -0.76 -14.29 10.29
CA GLU A 43 0.51 -13.60 10.45
C GLU A 43 0.38 -12.10 10.13
N ARG A 44 1.37 -11.33 10.59
CA ARG A 44 1.47 -9.89 10.33
C ARG A 44 2.44 -9.68 9.17
N ILE A 45 1.94 -9.19 8.03
CA ILE A 45 2.76 -8.99 6.83
C ILE A 45 2.89 -7.51 6.46
N PRO A 46 4.08 -7.04 6.03
CA PRO A 46 4.26 -5.67 5.56
C PRO A 46 3.79 -5.51 4.12
N LEU A 47 3.06 -4.44 3.83
CA LEU A 47 2.61 -4.06 2.48
C LEU A 47 2.82 -2.56 2.27
N THR A 48 3.40 -2.18 1.13
CA THR A 48 3.70 -0.79 0.80
C THR A 48 2.43 0.03 0.60
N ILE A 49 2.42 1.26 1.10
CA ILE A 49 1.36 2.23 0.80
C ILE A 49 1.61 2.77 -0.61
N SER A 50 0.77 2.37 -1.56
CA SER A 50 0.92 2.73 -2.98
C SER A 50 0.22 4.05 -3.35
N ALA A 51 -0.80 4.45 -2.58
CA ALA A 51 -1.51 5.71 -2.70
C ALA A 51 -2.36 5.97 -1.45
N VAL A 52 -2.80 7.22 -1.32
CA VAL A 52 -3.75 7.69 -0.31
C VAL A 52 -4.82 8.53 -1.02
N GLU A 53 -6.08 8.37 -0.63
CA GLU A 53 -7.21 9.17 -1.10
C GLU A 53 -8.22 9.36 0.04
N GLY A 54 -8.34 10.58 0.56
CA GLY A 54 -9.15 10.84 1.76
C GLY A 54 -8.69 9.96 2.93
N ASP A 55 -9.61 9.16 3.46
CA ASP A 55 -9.37 8.21 4.57
C ASP A 55 -8.89 6.82 4.10
N LEU A 56 -8.66 6.66 2.79
CA LEU A 56 -8.34 5.38 2.17
C LEU A 56 -6.85 5.25 1.90
N VAL A 57 -6.32 4.06 2.17
CA VAL A 57 -4.97 3.66 1.77
C VAL A 57 -5.04 2.55 0.73
N ARG A 58 -4.25 2.68 -0.33
CA ARG A 58 -4.15 1.66 -1.37
C ARG A 58 -2.93 0.80 -1.14
N ILE A 59 -3.15 -0.52 -1.11
CA ILE A 59 -2.08 -1.52 -1.18
C ILE A 59 -2.16 -2.26 -2.52
N ILE A 60 -1.01 -2.58 -3.07
CA ILE A 60 -0.88 -3.49 -4.21
C ILE A 60 0.10 -4.57 -3.82
N TYR A 61 -0.28 -5.82 -4.03
CA TYR A 61 0.48 -6.97 -3.56
C TYR A 61 0.38 -8.14 -4.54
N MET A 62 1.32 -9.06 -4.41
CA MET A 62 1.34 -10.30 -5.20
C MET A 62 0.96 -11.47 -4.30
N ALA A 63 0.06 -12.33 -4.77
CA ALA A 63 -0.32 -13.57 -4.11
C ALA A 63 0.79 -14.61 -4.29
N VAL A 64 1.60 -14.76 -3.23
CA VAL A 64 2.81 -15.62 -3.21
C VAL A 64 2.85 -16.57 -2.02
N GLY A 65 2.01 -16.37 -1.02
CA GLY A 65 2.01 -17.13 0.23
C GLY A 65 0.62 -17.14 0.87
N LYS A 66 0.48 -17.86 1.99
CA LYS A 66 -0.82 -18.13 2.63
C LYS A 66 -1.64 -16.85 2.84
N THR A 67 -1.05 -15.84 3.49
CA THR A 67 -1.76 -14.60 3.84
C THR A 67 -2.09 -13.74 2.62
N THR A 68 -1.20 -13.67 1.62
CA THR A 68 -1.48 -12.91 0.39
C THR A 68 -2.51 -13.61 -0.49
N HIS A 69 -2.59 -14.94 -0.48
CA HIS A 69 -3.70 -15.68 -1.09
C HIS A 69 -5.02 -15.44 -0.37
N GLN A 70 -5.02 -15.38 0.96
CA GLN A 70 -6.23 -15.06 1.72
C GLN A 70 -6.71 -13.63 1.43
N LEU A 71 -5.81 -12.64 1.45
CA LEU A 71 -6.13 -11.26 1.06
C LEU A 71 -6.73 -11.19 -0.36
N ALA A 72 -6.20 -11.97 -1.30
CA ALA A 72 -6.68 -12.03 -2.68
C ALA A 72 -8.11 -12.58 -2.82
N THR A 73 -8.63 -13.29 -1.81
CA THR A 73 -10.03 -13.75 -1.79
C THR A 73 -11.01 -12.73 -1.22
N MET A 74 -10.52 -11.66 -0.59
CA MET A 74 -11.38 -10.63 0.00
C MET A 74 -12.05 -9.77 -1.07
N ARG A 75 -13.21 -9.24 -0.74
CA ARG A 75 -14.07 -8.42 -1.60
C ARG A 75 -14.41 -7.09 -0.93
N ALA A 76 -14.95 -6.16 -1.71
CA ALA A 76 -15.51 -4.93 -1.16
C ALA A 76 -16.56 -5.25 -0.09
N GLY A 77 -16.48 -4.55 1.05
CA GLY A 77 -17.33 -4.79 2.22
C GLY A 77 -16.72 -5.73 3.27
N ASP A 78 -15.70 -6.52 2.92
CA ASP A 78 -15.00 -7.37 3.90
C ASP A 78 -14.16 -6.53 4.87
N MET A 79 -13.73 -7.15 5.97
CA MET A 79 -12.99 -6.49 7.03
C MET A 79 -11.59 -7.11 7.20
N VAL A 80 -10.55 -6.28 7.09
CA VAL A 80 -9.20 -6.63 7.55
C VAL A 80 -9.15 -6.46 9.06
N ARG A 81 -8.67 -7.46 9.79
CA ARG A 81 -8.69 -7.41 11.26
C ARG A 81 -7.85 -6.26 11.81
N ASP A 82 -6.57 -6.23 11.44
CA ASP A 82 -5.62 -5.24 11.92
C ASP A 82 -4.86 -4.55 10.78
N VAL A 83 -4.71 -3.23 10.90
CA VAL A 83 -3.89 -2.38 10.05
C VAL A 83 -3.08 -1.47 10.97
N ALA A 84 -1.76 -1.57 10.91
CA ALA A 84 -0.83 -0.73 11.68
C ALA A 84 0.05 0.07 10.72
N GLY A 85 0.04 1.39 10.85
CA GLY A 85 0.75 2.29 9.95
C GLY A 85 0.49 3.77 10.24
N PRO A 86 1.15 4.66 9.47
CA PRO A 86 2.22 4.33 8.54
C PRO A 86 3.51 3.96 9.30
N LEU A 87 4.32 3.07 8.74
CA LEU A 87 5.59 2.59 9.31
C LEU A 87 6.74 2.81 8.33
N GLY A 88 7.96 2.77 8.86
CA GLY A 88 9.19 3.02 8.10
C GLY A 88 9.54 4.50 8.04
N LYS A 89 10.80 4.77 7.70
CA LYS A 89 11.29 6.13 7.45
C LYS A 89 10.76 6.59 6.08
N PRO A 90 10.13 7.77 5.98
CA PRO A 90 9.78 8.37 4.71
C PRO A 90 10.99 8.45 3.77
N SER A 91 10.77 8.33 2.47
CA SER A 91 11.80 8.57 1.48
C SER A 91 12.33 9.99 1.64
N GLU A 92 13.65 10.15 1.51
CA GLU A 92 14.28 11.46 1.51
C GLU A 92 13.88 12.20 0.22
N MET A 93 13.34 13.40 0.40
CA MET A 93 12.85 14.25 -0.69
C MET A 93 13.59 15.58 -0.64
N GLY A 94 14.02 16.05 -1.80
CA GLY A 94 14.76 17.30 -1.99
C GLY A 94 14.84 17.66 -3.46
N ARG A 95 15.53 18.75 -3.79
CA ARG A 95 15.83 19.12 -5.18
C ARG A 95 17.10 18.44 -5.65
N TYR A 96 16.94 17.42 -6.47
CA TYR A 96 17.99 16.63 -7.09
C TYR A 96 18.15 16.96 -8.59
N GLY A 97 17.15 17.59 -9.22
CA GLY A 97 17.10 17.85 -10.66
C GLY A 97 16.34 16.74 -11.38
N THR A 98 16.84 16.22 -12.50
CA THR A 98 16.14 15.15 -13.22
C THR A 98 16.17 13.83 -12.43
N CYS A 99 15.00 13.34 -12.02
CA CYS A 99 14.83 12.05 -11.35
C CYS A 99 14.34 10.96 -12.31
N VAL A 100 14.93 9.76 -12.22
CA VAL A 100 14.44 8.56 -12.90
C VAL A 100 13.94 7.57 -11.85
N VAL A 101 12.66 7.22 -11.91
CA VAL A 101 12.03 6.25 -11.00
C VAL A 101 11.84 4.93 -11.75
N ILE A 102 12.46 3.87 -11.26
CA ILE A 102 12.45 2.54 -11.89
C ILE A 102 11.78 1.55 -10.92
N GLY A 103 10.80 0.83 -11.40
CA GLY A 103 10.16 -0.27 -10.67
C GLY A 103 10.14 -1.55 -11.51
N GLY A 104 10.20 -2.69 -10.83
CA GLY A 104 10.07 -4.02 -11.45
C GLY A 104 9.03 -4.86 -10.72
N GLY A 105 8.23 -5.61 -11.48
CA GLY A 105 7.15 -6.45 -10.94
C GLY A 105 6.20 -5.67 -10.03
N VAL A 106 5.81 -6.27 -8.90
CA VAL A 106 4.95 -5.61 -7.89
C VAL A 106 5.61 -4.37 -7.28
N GLY A 107 6.94 -4.24 -7.34
CA GLY A 107 7.68 -3.07 -6.87
C GLY A 107 7.29 -1.78 -7.59
N ILE A 108 6.72 -1.86 -8.80
CA ILE A 108 6.18 -0.69 -9.53
C ILE A 108 5.08 0.03 -8.72
N ALA A 109 4.38 -0.68 -7.83
CA ALA A 109 3.30 -0.09 -7.02
C ALA A 109 3.74 1.09 -6.15
N SER A 110 5.02 1.15 -5.73
CA SER A 110 5.55 2.26 -4.92
C SER A 110 6.01 3.44 -5.76
N CYS A 111 6.25 3.24 -7.06
CA CYS A 111 6.81 4.27 -7.93
C CYS A 111 5.91 5.51 -8.07
N PRO A 112 4.57 5.42 -8.23
CA PRO A 112 3.74 6.61 -8.40
C PRO A 112 3.78 7.59 -7.22
N ILE A 113 3.72 7.09 -5.98
CA ILE A 113 3.76 7.96 -4.79
C ILE A 113 5.14 8.59 -4.60
N ILE A 114 6.22 7.87 -4.92
CA ILE A 114 7.59 8.40 -4.91
C ILE A 114 7.78 9.46 -6.01
N ALA A 115 7.37 9.17 -7.24
CA ALA A 115 7.49 10.09 -8.37
C ALA A 115 6.69 11.39 -8.13
N ARG A 116 5.49 11.28 -7.54
CA ARG A 116 4.69 12.43 -7.14
C ARG A 116 5.42 13.27 -6.08
N ALA A 117 5.95 12.64 -5.03
CA ALA A 117 6.68 13.35 -3.98
C ALA A 117 7.95 14.03 -4.52
N ALA A 118 8.68 13.38 -5.44
CA ALA A 118 9.83 13.99 -6.10
C ALA A 118 9.43 15.22 -6.93
N ARG A 119 8.33 15.14 -7.69
CA ARG A 119 7.80 16.28 -8.46
C ARG A 119 7.35 17.43 -7.55
N GLU A 120 6.71 17.13 -6.43
CA GLU A 120 6.29 18.12 -5.42
C GLU A 120 7.50 18.79 -4.74
N ALA A 121 8.63 18.08 -4.61
CA ALA A 121 9.90 18.64 -4.16
C ALA A 121 10.62 19.51 -5.22
N GLY A 122 10.07 19.62 -6.43
CA GLY A 122 10.57 20.48 -7.49
C GLY A 122 11.69 19.86 -8.33
N ASN A 123 11.65 18.54 -8.51
CA ASN A 123 12.45 17.78 -9.48
C ASN A 123 11.79 17.75 -10.87
#